data_AF-A0A1Q4A1V4-F1
#
_entry.id   AF-A0A1Q4A1V4-F1
#
_cell.length_a   1.000
_cell.length_b   1.000
_cell.length_c   1.000
_cell.angle_alpha   90.00
_cell.angle_beta   90.00
_cell.angle_gamma   90.00
#
_symmetry.space_group_name_H-M   'P 1'
#
loop_
_entity.id
_entity.type
_entity.pdbx_description
1 polymer ?
#
loop_
_entity_poly.entity_id
_entity_poly.type
_entity_poly.pdbx_seq_one_letter_code
_entity_poly.pdbx_strand_id
1 'polypeptide(L)'
;MSFEGVFTVVAVGFEVVGAAAMIAGFVIAVVLGLRALGRGAGGAAAFQVLRTTLGGAILLGLEVLVAADLIRTITSKPSLEDAVILGVIVLIRTVLSMSIQIEIEGVLPWRRALLTSGAQVVAGQLARDRERGGERDSAP
;
A
#
# COMPACT_ATOMS: atom_id res chain seq x y z
N MET A 1 -14.07 34.35 -4.19
CA MET A 1 -13.13 33.36 -3.61
C MET A 1 -12.03 33.17 -4.63
N SER A 2 -10.76 33.39 -4.27
CA SER A 2 -9.65 33.14 -5.20
C SER A 2 -9.57 31.64 -5.52
N PHE A 3 -9.28 31.29 -6.78
CA PHE A 3 -9.14 29.89 -7.22
C PHE A 3 -8.13 29.14 -6.32
N GLU A 4 -7.04 29.79 -5.95
CA GLU A 4 -6.01 29.27 -5.03
C GLU A 4 -6.60 28.79 -3.69
N GLY A 5 -7.52 29.56 -3.09
CA GLY A 5 -8.14 29.20 -1.81
C GLY A 5 -9.03 27.97 -1.87
N VAL A 6 -9.72 27.74 -3.00
CA VAL A 6 -10.56 26.55 -3.19
C VAL A 6 -9.70 25.29 -3.25
N PHE A 7 -8.63 25.30 -4.04
CA PHE A 7 -7.71 24.18 -4.14
C PHE A 7 -7.01 23.86 -2.83
N THR A 8 -6.63 24.88 -2.05
CA THR A 8 -6.07 24.66 -0.70
C THR A 8 -7.05 23.91 0.20
N VAL A 9 -8.32 24.33 0.24
CA VAL A 9 -9.34 23.66 1.07
C VAL A 9 -9.54 22.21 0.63
N VAL A 10 -9.59 21.95 -0.67
CA VAL A 10 -9.75 20.59 -1.20
C VAL A 10 -8.53 19.73 -0.84
N ALA A 11 -7.30 20.23 -1.04
CA ALA A 11 -6.07 19.50 -0.70
C ALA A 11 -6.03 19.15 0.80
N VAL A 12 -6.33 20.11 1.67
CA VAL A 12 -6.42 19.87 3.13
C VAL A 12 -7.50 18.85 3.46
N GLY A 13 -8.63 18.86 2.74
CA GLY A 13 -9.67 17.84 2.87
C GLY A 13 -9.13 16.42 2.61
N PHE A 14 -8.40 16.22 1.51
CA PHE A 14 -7.74 14.95 1.22
C PHE A 14 -6.70 14.57 2.27
N GLU A 15 -5.93 15.52 2.79
CA GLU A 15 -4.98 15.29 3.88
C GLU A 15 -5.65 14.77 5.14
N VAL A 16 -6.74 15.43 5.56
CA VAL A 16 -7.50 15.03 6.75
C VAL A 16 -8.12 13.65 6.55
N VAL A 17 -8.72 13.37 5.39
CA VAL A 17 -9.33 12.06 5.12
C VAL A 17 -8.27 10.95 5.10
N GLY A 18 -7.14 11.17 4.44
CA GLY A 18 -6.05 10.20 4.39
C GLY A 18 -5.44 9.93 5.77
N ALA A 19 -5.19 10.99 6.55
CA ALA A 19 -4.72 10.87 7.92
C ALA A 19 -5.73 10.15 8.83
N ALA A 20 -7.01 10.52 8.74
CA ALA A 20 -8.07 9.89 9.51
C ALA A 20 -8.21 8.39 9.20
N ALA A 21 -8.11 8.00 7.92
CA ALA A 21 -8.12 6.59 7.52
C ALA A 21 -6.97 5.80 8.14
N MET A 22 -5.74 6.35 8.14
CA MET A 22 -4.59 5.70 8.77
C MET A 22 -4.75 5.58 10.29
N ILE A 23 -5.22 6.64 10.96
CA ILE A 23 -5.44 6.64 12.41
C ILE A 23 -6.53 5.62 12.78
N ALA A 24 -7.67 5.64 12.09
CA ALA A 24 -8.76 4.71 12.34
C ALA A 24 -8.32 3.26 12.13
N GLY A 25 -7.61 2.98 11.04
CA GLY A 25 -7.11 1.65 10.76
C GLY A 25 -6.03 1.18 11.74
N PHE A 26 -5.17 2.08 12.24
CA PHE A 26 -4.25 1.78 13.34
C PHE A 26 -5.00 1.38 14.61
N VAL A 27 -6.02 2.15 15.01
CA VAL A 27 -6.86 1.82 16.17
C VAL A 27 -7.52 0.45 16.00
N ILE A 28 -8.10 0.18 14.82
CA ILE A 28 -8.71 -1.11 14.51
C ILE A 28 -7.67 -2.24 14.60
N ALA A 29 -6.47 -2.05 14.03
CA ALA A 29 -5.40 -3.03 14.05
C ALA A 29 -4.98 -3.38 15.49
N VAL A 30 -4.83 -2.38 16.36
CA VAL A 30 -4.50 -2.58 17.78
C VAL A 30 -5.61 -3.34 18.50
N VAL A 31 -6.87 -2.94 18.32
CA VAL A 31 -8.02 -3.62 18.95
C VAL A 31 -8.11 -5.08 18.50
N LEU A 32 -7.92 -5.37 17.21
CA LEU A 32 -7.95 -6.74 16.69
C LEU A 32 -6.75 -7.56 17.19
N GLY A 33 -5.56 -6.98 17.23
CA GLY A 33 -4.35 -7.61 17.77
C GLY A 33 -4.50 -7.98 19.25
N LEU A 34 -4.98 -7.05 20.08
CA LEU A 34 -5.24 -7.30 21.50
C LEU A 34 -6.32 -8.36 21.71
N ARG A 35 -7.39 -8.36 20.89
CA ARG A 35 -8.41 -9.41 20.92
C ARG A 35 -7.85 -10.78 20.52
N ALA A 36 -6.92 -10.85 19.57
CA ALA A 36 -6.27 -12.10 19.19
C ALA A 36 -5.40 -12.66 20.33
N LEU A 37 -4.65 -11.79 21.01
CA LEU A 37 -3.90 -12.12 22.22
C LEU A 37 -4.82 -12.64 23.34
N GLY A 38 -5.90 -11.91 23.64
CA GLY A 38 -6.84 -12.28 24.69
C GLY A 38 -7.60 -13.59 24.45
N ARG A 39 -7.69 -14.05 23.20
CA ARG A 39 -8.29 -15.35 22.83
C ARG A 39 -7.28 -16.50 22.83
N GLY A 40 -6.03 -16.27 23.21
CA GLY A 40 -5.00 -17.31 23.28
C GLY A 40 -4.45 -17.74 21.91
N ALA A 41 -4.66 -16.95 20.84
CA ALA A 41 -4.15 -17.27 19.50
C ALA A 41 -2.60 -17.17 19.38
N GLY A 42 -1.92 -16.72 20.45
CA GLY A 42 -0.48 -16.55 20.50
C GLY A 42 0.01 -15.19 19.95
N GLY A 43 1.22 -14.80 20.37
CA GLY A 43 1.82 -13.50 19.99
C GLY A 43 2.07 -13.36 18.49
N ALA A 44 2.45 -14.44 17.81
CA ALA A 44 2.68 -14.44 16.36
C ALA A 44 1.41 -14.13 15.56
N ALA A 45 0.27 -14.73 15.93
CA ALA A 45 -1.01 -14.47 15.28
C ALA A 45 -1.48 -13.03 15.50
N ALA A 46 -1.33 -12.51 16.72
CA ALA A 46 -1.69 -11.13 17.04
C ALA A 46 -0.82 -10.11 16.28
N PHE A 47 0.49 -10.37 16.16
CA PHE A 47 1.39 -9.53 15.38
C PHE A 47 1.03 -9.53 13.89
N GLN A 48 0.68 -10.70 13.34
CA GLN A 48 0.27 -10.81 11.95
C GLN A 48 -1.02 -10.02 11.68
N VAL A 49 -2.03 -10.13 12.54
CA VAL A 49 -3.28 -9.37 12.45
C VAL A 49 -3.00 -7.86 12.49
N LEU A 50 -2.20 -7.42 13.46
CA LEU A 50 -1.80 -6.02 13.60
C LEU A 50 -1.16 -5.50 12.31
N ARG A 51 -0.17 -6.24 11.76
CA ARG A 51 0.52 -5.85 10.52
C ARG A 51 -0.39 -5.79 9.32
N THR A 52 -1.22 -6.80 9.10
CA THR A 52 -2.07 -6.86 7.90
C THR A 52 -3.09 -5.73 7.92
N THR A 53 -3.74 -5.48 9.06
CA THR A 53 -4.72 -4.39 9.19
C THR A 53 -4.06 -3.02 9.10
N LEU A 54 -2.92 -2.82 9.78
CA LEU A 54 -2.18 -1.56 9.72
C LEU A 54 -1.64 -1.27 8.30
N GLY A 55 -1.09 -2.30 7.64
CA GLY A 55 -0.60 -2.18 6.27
C GLY A 55 -1.69 -1.77 5.28
N GLY A 56 -2.89 -2.37 5.38
CA GLY A 56 -4.05 -1.98 4.57
C GLY A 56 -4.51 -0.55 4.84
N ALA A 57 -4.56 -0.15 6.11
CA ALA A 57 -4.93 1.21 6.50
C ALA A 57 -3.95 2.27 5.99
N ILE A 58 -2.65 1.98 6.07
CA ILE A 58 -1.62 2.84 5.51
C ILE A 58 -1.82 2.96 4.01
N LEU A 59 -1.91 1.86 3.26
CA LEU A 59 -2.10 1.88 1.80
C LEU A 59 -3.29 2.73 1.38
N LEU A 60 -4.45 2.55 2.02
CA LEU A 60 -5.64 3.36 1.76
C LEU A 60 -5.38 4.86 2.04
N GLY A 61 -4.76 5.18 3.17
CA GLY A 61 -4.38 6.55 3.48
C GLY A 61 -3.40 7.13 2.46
N LEU A 62 -2.45 6.34 1.97
CA LEU A 62 -1.50 6.78 0.95
C LEU A 62 -2.22 7.11 -0.37
N GLU A 63 -3.16 6.28 -0.82
CA GLU A 63 -3.95 6.53 -2.04
C GLU A 63 -4.69 7.87 -1.97
N VAL A 64 -5.28 8.18 -0.82
CA VAL A 64 -5.98 9.46 -0.59
C VAL A 64 -5.00 10.63 -0.52
N LEU A 65 -3.87 10.47 0.17
CA LEU A 65 -2.87 11.53 0.32
C LEU A 65 -2.17 11.88 -1.00
N VAL A 66 -1.99 10.91 -1.91
CA VAL A 66 -1.44 11.18 -3.24
C VAL A 66 -2.33 12.17 -4.01
N ALA A 67 -3.66 12.13 -3.82
CA ALA A 67 -4.55 13.11 -4.44
C ALA A 67 -4.30 14.53 -3.91
N ALA A 68 -4.01 14.69 -2.61
CA ALA A 68 -3.64 15.98 -2.03
C ALA A 68 -2.33 16.52 -2.63
N ASP A 69 -1.32 15.66 -2.78
CA ASP A 69 -0.01 16.01 -3.35
C ASP A 69 -0.14 16.45 -4.83
N LEU A 70 -1.00 15.78 -5.60
CA LEU A 70 -1.31 16.16 -6.99
C LEU A 70 -2.00 17.53 -7.07
N ILE A 71 -2.96 17.81 -6.19
CA ILE A 71 -3.65 19.12 -6.16
C ILE A 71 -2.67 20.24 -5.82
N ARG A 72 -1.74 20.00 -4.90
CA ARG A 72 -0.72 20.97 -4.51
C ARG A 72 0.22 21.29 -5.69
N THR A 73 0.61 20.28 -6.47
CA THR A 73 1.48 20.47 -7.64
C THR A 73 0.83 21.26 -8.76
N ILE A 74 -0.49 21.11 -9.00
CA ILE A 74 -1.17 21.86 -10.07
C ILE A 74 -1.50 23.32 -9.68
N THR A 75 -1.60 23.61 -8.38
CA THR A 75 -2.11 24.91 -7.90
C THR A 75 -1.00 25.88 -7.51
N SER A 76 0.15 25.37 -7.06
CA SER A 76 1.29 26.24 -6.75
C SER A 76 1.89 26.79 -8.04
N LYS A 77 1.86 28.11 -8.25
CA LYS A 77 2.73 28.76 -9.26
C LYS A 77 4.16 28.30 -8.98
N PRO A 78 4.83 27.59 -9.90
CA PRO A 78 6.01 26.82 -9.54
C PRO A 78 7.16 27.77 -9.18
N SER A 79 7.41 27.91 -7.88
CA SER A 79 8.75 28.16 -7.36
C SER A 79 9.50 26.83 -7.38
N LEU A 80 10.70 26.80 -7.94
CA LEU A 80 11.57 25.62 -7.91
C LEU A 80 11.83 25.15 -6.47
N GLU A 81 11.84 26.08 -5.51
CA GLU A 81 12.09 25.79 -4.10
C GLU A 81 10.96 24.98 -3.47
N ASP A 82 9.70 25.39 -3.68
CA ASP A 82 8.52 24.69 -3.13
C ASP A 82 8.38 23.28 -3.74
N ALA A 83 8.67 23.15 -5.04
CA ALA A 83 8.67 21.86 -5.72
C ALA A 83 9.77 20.92 -5.19
N VAL A 84 10.95 21.45 -4.89
CA VAL A 84 12.06 20.68 -4.31
C VAL A 84 11.75 20.23 -2.89
N ILE A 85 11.21 21.11 -2.03
CA ILE A 85 10.81 20.76 -0.66
C ILE A 85 9.77 19.63 -0.68
N LEU A 86 8.74 19.76 -1.53
CA LEU A 86 7.73 18.72 -1.69
C LEU A 86 8.33 17.41 -2.20
N GLY A 87 9.21 17.46 -3.20
CA GLY A 87 9.92 16.30 -3.73
C GLY A 87 10.74 15.56 -2.67
N VAL A 88 11.44 16.31 -1.80
CA VAL A 88 12.22 15.73 -0.69
C VAL A 88 11.30 15.04 0.33
N ILE A 89 10.18 15.66 0.70
CA ILE A 89 9.21 15.06 1.64
C ILE A 89 8.65 13.74 1.09
N VAL A 90 8.25 13.71 -0.19
CA VAL A 90 7.74 12.50 -0.86
C VAL A 90 8.82 11.42 -0.93
N LEU A 91 10.08 11.79 -1.19
CA LEU A 91 11.20 10.86 -1.24
C LEU A 91 11.44 10.21 0.13
N ILE A 92 11.50 11.01 1.20
CA ILE A 92 11.68 10.51 2.57
C ILE A 92 10.56 9.53 2.93
N ARG A 93 9.30 9.88 2.63
CA ARG A 93 8.14 9.02 2.87
C ARG A 93 8.25 7.67 2.16
N THR A 94 8.70 7.69 0.90
CA THR A 94 8.88 6.48 0.09
C THR A 94 9.96 5.59 0.68
N VAL A 95 11.12 6.15 1.03
CA VAL A 95 12.24 5.39 1.61
C VAL A 95 11.88 4.81 2.98
N LEU A 96 11.27 5.59 3.87
CA LEU A 96 10.87 5.11 5.20
C LEU A 96 9.81 4.00 5.11
N SER A 97 8.79 4.19 4.28
CA SER A 97 7.76 3.16 4.05
C SER A 97 8.37 1.87 3.49
N MET A 98 9.27 1.99 2.52
CA MET A 98 9.97 0.86 1.91
C MET A 98 10.90 0.15 2.90
N SER A 99 11.65 0.89 3.72
CA SER A 99 12.54 0.36 4.75
C SER A 99 11.78 -0.53 5.74
N ILE A 100 10.63 -0.06 6.22
CA ILE A 100 9.77 -0.81 7.14
C ILE A 100 9.26 -2.09 6.45
N GLN A 101 8.79 -2.00 5.21
CA GLN A 101 8.31 -3.18 4.47
C GLN A 101 9.41 -4.25 4.31
N ILE A 102 10.64 -3.83 3.99
CA ILE A 102 11.79 -4.74 3.83
C ILE A 102 12.18 -5.39 5.14
N GLU A 103 12.24 -4.62 6.23
CA GLU A 103 12.60 -5.16 7.55
C GLU A 103 11.68 -6.32 7.95
N ILE A 104 10.38 -6.21 7.62
CA ILE A 104 9.44 -7.23 8.04
C ILE A 104 9.28 -8.37 7.02
N GLU A 105 9.31 -8.09 5.73
CA GLU A 105 9.16 -9.13 4.70
C GLU A 105 10.48 -9.83 4.36
N GLY A 106 11.62 -9.24 4.75
CA GLY A 106 12.97 -9.74 4.45
C GLY A 106 13.33 -9.68 2.95
N VAL A 107 12.45 -9.15 2.10
CA VAL A 107 12.63 -9.06 0.65
C VAL A 107 12.18 -7.71 0.12
N LEU A 108 12.87 -7.24 -0.93
CA LEU A 108 12.54 -5.99 -1.61
C LEU A 108 11.17 -6.09 -2.31
N PRO A 109 10.36 -5.01 -2.32
CA PRO A 109 9.00 -5.05 -2.84
C PRO A 109 8.94 -5.42 -4.34
N TRP A 110 9.90 -4.96 -5.15
CA TRP A 110 9.99 -5.34 -6.57
C TRP A 110 10.34 -6.82 -6.77
N ARG A 111 11.10 -7.42 -5.85
CA ARG A 111 11.46 -8.85 -5.92
C ARG A 111 10.24 -9.74 -5.67
N ARG A 112 9.35 -9.33 -4.77
CA ARG A 112 8.05 -9.98 -4.54
C ARG A 112 7.13 -9.90 -5.76
N ALA A 113 7.04 -8.74 -6.40
CA ALA A 113 6.24 -8.58 -7.61
C ALA A 113 6.69 -9.53 -8.73
N LEU A 114 8.00 -9.71 -8.89
CA LEU A 114 8.58 -10.63 -9.87
C LEU A 114 8.34 -12.11 -9.54
N LEU A 115 8.47 -12.52 -8.26
CA LEU A 115 8.27 -13.91 -7.85
C LEU A 115 6.80 -14.34 -7.91
N THR A 116 5.87 -13.45 -7.53
CA THR A 116 4.43 -13.75 -7.54
C THR A 116 3.90 -13.85 -8.97
N SER A 117 4.32 -12.93 -9.85
CA SER A 117 3.92 -12.95 -11.27
C SER A 117 4.55 -14.12 -12.04
N GLY A 118 5.85 -14.36 -11.88
CA GLY A 118 6.55 -15.47 -12.55
C GLY A 118 6.02 -16.84 -12.13
N ALA A 119 5.78 -17.06 -10.83
CA ALA A 119 5.25 -18.33 -10.34
C ALA A 119 3.83 -18.60 -10.84
N GLN A 120 2.95 -17.59 -10.90
CA GLN A 120 1.60 -17.74 -11.44
C GLN A 120 1.59 -18.00 -12.95
N VAL A 121 2.48 -17.35 -13.71
CA VAL A 121 2.59 -17.58 -15.17
C VAL A 121 3.09 -19.01 -15.46
N VAL A 122 4.13 -19.47 -14.76
CA VAL A 122 4.67 -20.83 -14.93
C VAL A 122 3.66 -21.88 -14.47
N ALA A 123 2.97 -21.67 -13.34
CA ALA A 123 1.92 -22.57 -12.87
C ALA A 123 0.75 -22.66 -13.86
N GLY A 124 0.34 -21.53 -14.45
CA GLY A 124 -0.69 -21.49 -15.49
C GLY A 124 -0.29 -22.20 -16.79
N GLN A 125 0.99 -22.10 -17.18
CA GLN A 125 1.52 -22.84 -18.33
C GLN A 125 1.54 -24.35 -18.08
N LEU A 126 1.99 -24.79 -16.90
CA LEU A 126 2.00 -26.21 -16.53
C LEU A 126 0.60 -26.82 -16.40
N ALA A 127 -0.40 -26.03 -16.00
CA ALA A 127 -1.80 -26.47 -16.00
C ALA A 127 -2.33 -26.68 -17.42
N ARG A 128 -2.07 -25.73 -18.34
CA ARG A 128 -2.48 -25.84 -19.75
C ARG A 128 -1.78 -26.96 -20.51
N ASP A 129 -0.50 -27.21 -20.23
CA ASP A 129 0.23 -28.31 -20.85
C ASP A 129 -0.27 -29.68 -20.39
N ARG A 130 -0.74 -29.80 -19.14
CA ARG A 130 -1.41 -31.03 -18.66
C ARG A 130 -2.75 -31.27 -19.36
N GLU A 131 -3.56 -30.23 -19.55
CA GLU A 131 -4.85 -30.33 -20.24
C GLU A 131 -4.66 -30.79 -21.70
N ARG A 132 -3.70 -30.19 -22.41
CA ARG A 132 -3.35 -30.58 -23.80
C ARG A 132 -2.72 -31.96 -23.92
N GLY A 133 -2.00 -32.41 -22.88
CA GLY A 133 -1.46 -33.77 -22.81
C GLY A 133 -2.54 -34.83 -22.64
N GLY A 134 -3.59 -34.54 -21.88
CA GLY A 134 -4.73 -35.43 -21.66
C GLY A 134 -5.64 -35.61 -22.88
N GLU A 135 -5.83 -34.56 -23.69
CA GLU A 135 -6.61 -34.63 -24.95
C GLU A 135 -5.93 -35.47 -26.04
N ARG A 136 -4.59 -35.56 -26.03
CA ARG A 136 -3.86 -36.41 -27.00
C ARG A 136 -3.93 -37.91 -26.69
N ASP A 137 -4.16 -38.26 -25.43
CA ASP A 137 -4.23 -39.65 -24.96
C ASP A 137 -5.67 -40.20 -24.96
N SER A 138 -6.65 -39.34 -25.26
CA SER A 138 -8.08 -39.66 -25.35
C SER A 138 -8.64 -39.58 -26.78
N ALA A 139 -7.80 -39.31 -27.78
CA ALA A 139 -8.13 -39.46 -29.19
C ALA A 139 -7.93 -40.94 -29.60
N PRO A 140 -8.99 -41.66 -30.03
CA PRO A 140 -8.92 -43.05 -30.48
C PRO A 140 -8.21 -43.22 -31.83
#